data_AF-A0A7Y4S1I0-F1
#
_entry.id   AF-A0A7Y4S1I0-F1
#
_cell.length_a   1.000
_cell.length_b   1.000
_cell.length_c   1.000
_cell.angle_alpha   90.00
_cell.angle_beta   90.00
_cell.angle_gamma   90.00
#
_symmetry.space_group_name_H-M   'P 1'
#
loop_
_entity.id
_entity.type
_entity.pdbx_description
1 polymer ?
#
loop_
_entity_poly.entity_id
_entity_poly.type
_entity_poly.pdbx_seq_one_letter_code
_entity_poly.pdbx_strand_id
1 'polypeptide(L)'
;LVADGKAQPFDGDLEDYSQWLNVQRQKEKQAALSVGVDKSNKNDRAANKAQRQARTAKRRPLLKEVEQIERNMSQWQVDKKACDVRLNESTLYSATDKTELQQLLKTQADLSSKLEAAETRWLELHEQLEAIPAID
;
A
#
# COMPACT_ATOMS: atom_id res chain seq x y z
N LEU A 1 -6.77 26.44 -12.73
CA LEU A 1 -7.17 25.51 -13.80
C LEU A 1 -7.04 26.25 -15.13
N VAL A 2 -6.30 25.72 -16.12
CA VAL A 2 -6.15 26.38 -17.43
C VAL A 2 -7.07 25.69 -18.43
N ALA A 3 -8.08 26.41 -18.88
CA ALA A 3 -8.70 26.25 -20.19
C ALA A 3 -8.92 27.66 -20.76
N ASP A 4 -8.75 27.82 -22.08
CA ASP A 4 -8.90 29.05 -22.87
C ASP A 4 -7.84 30.17 -22.73
N GLY A 5 -6.56 29.78 -22.65
CA GLY A 5 -5.47 30.67 -23.08
C GLY A 5 -5.25 31.95 -22.26
N LYS A 6 -5.86 32.07 -21.07
CA LYS A 6 -5.52 33.10 -20.08
C LYS A 6 -5.47 32.49 -18.69
N ALA A 7 -4.29 32.51 -18.08
CA ALA A 7 -4.13 32.18 -16.68
C ALA A 7 -4.52 33.39 -15.83
N GLN A 8 -5.60 33.29 -15.06
CA GLN A 8 -5.85 34.17 -13.93
C GLN A 8 -5.49 33.45 -12.63
N PRO A 9 -4.94 34.18 -11.64
CA PRO A 9 -4.69 33.60 -10.32
C PRO A 9 -6.03 33.21 -9.70
N PHE A 10 -6.16 31.94 -9.33
CA PHE A 10 -7.30 31.43 -8.60
C PHE A 10 -7.07 31.73 -7.12
N ASP A 11 -7.87 32.64 -6.57
CA ASP A 11 -7.83 33.08 -5.17
C ASP A 11 -8.96 32.38 -4.40
N GLY A 12 -8.88 31.05 -4.31
CA GLY A 12 -9.88 30.20 -3.67
C GLY A 12 -9.31 28.84 -3.30
N ASP A 13 -9.85 28.24 -2.25
CA ASP A 13 -9.36 26.97 -1.71
C ASP A 13 -10.02 25.74 -2.39
N LEU A 14 -9.60 24.55 -1.99
CA LEU A 14 -10.09 23.26 -2.52
C LEU A 14 -11.60 23.04 -2.30
N GLU A 15 -12.20 23.71 -1.31
CA GLU A 15 -13.60 23.55 -0.94
C GLU A 15 -14.50 24.19 -2.01
N ASP A 16 -14.12 25.36 -2.52
CA ASP A 16 -14.85 26.08 -3.59
C ASP A 16 -14.83 25.34 -4.92
N TYR A 17 -13.74 24.64 -5.23
CA TYR A 17 -13.64 23.79 -6.43
C TYR A 17 -14.62 22.61 -6.37
N SER A 18 -14.80 22.03 -5.17
CA SER A 18 -15.74 20.93 -4.95
C SER A 18 -17.19 21.37 -5.14
N GLN A 19 -17.54 22.57 -4.66
CA GLN A 19 -18.88 23.13 -4.77
C GLN A 19 -19.22 23.47 -6.22
N TRP A 20 -18.28 24.07 -6.96
CA TRP A 20 -18.47 24.37 -8.38
C TRP A 20 -18.70 23.11 -9.22
N LEU A 21 -17.93 22.04 -8.96
CA LEU A 21 -18.08 20.75 -9.64
C LEU A 21 -19.42 20.05 -9.33
N ASN A 22 -19.91 20.21 -8.10
CA ASN A 22 -21.21 19.67 -7.68
C ASN A 22 -22.38 20.43 -8.34
N VAL A 23 -22.28 21.76 -8.47
CA VAL A 23 -23.29 22.58 -9.16
C VAL A 23 -23.32 22.26 -10.66
N GLN A 24 -22.17 22.02 -11.30
CA GLN A 24 -22.07 21.56 -12.68
C GLN A 24 -22.77 20.20 -12.87
N ARG A 25 -22.45 19.20 -12.03
CA ARG A 25 -23.10 17.88 -12.08
C ARG A 25 -24.61 17.95 -11.85
N GLN A 26 -25.09 18.84 -10.97
CA GLN A 26 -26.53 18.99 -10.73
C GLN A 26 -27.25 19.60 -11.93
N LYS A 27 -26.65 20.57 -12.62
CA LYS A 27 -27.20 21.15 -13.86
C LYS A 27 -27.26 20.15 -15.00
N GLU A 28 -26.21 19.35 -15.21
CA GLU A 28 -26.19 18.29 -16.21
C GLU A 28 -27.23 17.19 -15.92
N LYS A 29 -27.39 16.83 -14.64
CA LYS A 29 -28.35 15.80 -14.22
C LYS A 29 -29.80 16.25 -14.37
N GLN A 30 -30.10 17.55 -14.21
CA GLN A 30 -31.43 18.11 -14.48
C GLN A 30 -31.75 18.15 -15.98
N ALA A 31 -30.76 18.41 -16.85
CA ALA A 31 -30.93 18.37 -18.30
C ALA A 31 -31.10 16.93 -18.85
N ALA A 32 -30.54 15.92 -18.18
CA ALA A 32 -30.62 14.52 -18.59
C ALA A 32 -31.94 13.81 -18.22
N LEU A 33 -32.74 14.37 -17.31
CA LEU A 33 -33.99 13.75 -16.84
C LEU A 33 -35.19 13.94 -17.81
N SER A 34 -35.06 14.81 -18.82
CA SER A 34 -36.12 15.07 -19.82
C SER A 34 -36.06 14.19 -21.07
N VAL A 35 -35.04 13.33 -21.23
CA VAL A 35 -34.88 12.43 -22.39
C VAL A 35 -34.65 11.01 -21.87
N GLY A 36 -35.46 10.05 -22.31
CA GLY A 36 -35.50 8.68 -21.78
C GLY A 36 -34.19 7.87 -21.93
N VAL A 37 -33.22 8.08 -21.04
CA VAL A 37 -31.91 7.41 -20.99
C VAL A 37 -31.76 6.62 -19.68
N ASP A 38 -32.57 5.59 -19.45
CA ASP A 38 -32.56 4.85 -18.17
C ASP A 38 -31.97 3.42 -18.26
N LYS A 39 -31.72 2.90 -19.47
CA LYS A 39 -31.14 1.55 -19.66
C LYS A 39 -29.63 1.52 -19.90
N SER A 40 -29.05 2.45 -20.67
CA SER A 40 -27.58 2.48 -20.87
C SER A 40 -26.85 2.90 -19.59
N ASN A 41 -27.35 3.94 -18.90
CA ASN A 41 -26.78 4.47 -17.67
C ASN A 41 -26.75 3.47 -16.49
N LYS A 42 -27.62 2.46 -16.46
CA LYS A 42 -27.59 1.39 -15.45
C LYS A 42 -26.52 0.34 -15.75
N ASN A 43 -26.31 0.02 -17.03
CA ASN A 43 -25.30 -0.94 -17.45
C ASN A 43 -23.88 -0.40 -17.19
N ASP A 44 -23.64 0.88 -17.51
CA ASP A 44 -22.34 1.53 -17.26
C ASP A 44 -22.02 1.63 -15.75
N ARG A 45 -23.03 1.92 -14.92
CA ARG A 45 -22.88 1.91 -13.46
C ARG A 45 -22.56 0.50 -12.92
N ALA A 46 -23.20 -0.53 -13.44
CA ALA A 46 -22.94 -1.91 -13.04
C ALA A 46 -21.54 -2.37 -13.46
N ALA A 47 -21.12 -2.05 -14.69
CA ALA A 47 -19.79 -2.36 -15.20
C ALA A 47 -18.69 -1.65 -14.40
N ASN A 48 -18.85 -0.37 -14.09
CA ASN A 48 -17.88 0.38 -13.27
C ASN A 48 -17.80 -0.21 -11.84
N LYS A 49 -18.94 -0.53 -11.22
CA LYS A 49 -18.97 -1.20 -9.91
C LYS A 49 -18.24 -2.55 -9.93
N ALA A 50 -18.48 -3.37 -10.95
CA ALA A 50 -17.81 -4.66 -11.11
C ALA A 50 -16.29 -4.50 -11.29
N GLN A 51 -15.86 -3.53 -12.10
CA GLN A 51 -14.44 -3.23 -12.31
C GLN A 51 -13.76 -2.79 -10.99
N ARG A 52 -14.42 -1.92 -10.22
CA ARG A 52 -13.94 -1.49 -8.88
C ARG A 52 -13.83 -2.65 -7.91
N GLN A 53 -14.81 -3.55 -7.92
CA GLN A 53 -14.84 -4.73 -7.06
C GLN A 53 -13.71 -5.72 -7.42
N ALA A 54 -13.47 -5.93 -8.72
CA ALA A 54 -12.37 -6.75 -9.22
C ALA A 54 -11.00 -6.18 -8.84
N ARG A 55 -10.79 -4.85 -8.97
CA ARG A 55 -9.56 -4.17 -8.50
C ARG A 55 -9.36 -4.38 -6.99
N THR A 56 -10.41 -4.16 -6.21
CA THR A 56 -10.37 -4.33 -4.75
C THR A 56 -10.02 -5.78 -4.38
N ALA A 57 -10.63 -6.76 -5.04
CA ALA A 57 -10.37 -8.17 -4.79
C ALA A 57 -8.93 -8.57 -5.10
N LYS A 58 -8.29 -7.98 -6.12
CA LYS A 58 -6.88 -8.19 -6.44
C LYS A 58 -5.93 -7.51 -5.46
N ARG A 59 -6.23 -6.30 -5.00
CA ARG A 59 -5.34 -5.53 -4.08
C ARG A 59 -5.37 -6.04 -2.64
N ARG A 60 -6.53 -6.48 -2.14
CA ARG A 60 -6.70 -6.96 -0.75
C ARG A 60 -5.69 -8.03 -0.30
N PRO A 61 -5.47 -9.13 -1.03
CA PRO A 61 -4.51 -10.14 -0.61
C PRO A 61 -3.08 -9.60 -0.57
N LEU A 62 -2.69 -8.76 -1.54
CA LEU A 62 -1.35 -8.14 -1.58
C LEU A 62 -1.12 -7.22 -0.38
N LEU A 63 -2.08 -6.37 -0.04
CA LEU A 63 -2.01 -5.50 1.14
C LEU A 63 -1.89 -6.31 2.43
N LYS A 64 -2.63 -7.42 2.54
CA LYS A 64 -2.54 -8.31 3.70
C LYS A 64 -1.17 -8.98 3.80
N GLU A 65 -0.58 -9.35 2.67
CA GLU A 65 0.76 -9.94 2.63
C GLU A 65 1.83 -8.92 3.01
N VAL A 66 1.72 -7.68 2.51
CA VAL A 66 2.59 -6.56 2.93
C VAL A 66 2.56 -6.36 4.44
N GLU A 67 1.36 -6.22 5.02
CA GLU A 67 1.20 -6.04 6.47
C GLU A 67 1.81 -7.22 7.27
N GLN A 68 1.67 -8.44 6.76
CA GLN A 68 2.27 -9.61 7.40
C GLN A 68 3.80 -9.60 7.34
N ILE A 69 4.36 -9.23 6.19
CA ILE A 69 5.81 -9.15 5.99
C ILE A 69 6.40 -8.04 6.87
N GLU A 70 5.76 -6.87 6.94
CA GLU A 70 6.20 -5.77 7.80
C GLU A 70 6.22 -6.18 9.28
N ARG A 71 5.17 -6.88 9.75
CA ARG A 71 5.14 -7.44 11.11
C ARG A 71 6.28 -8.42 11.35
N ASN A 72 6.51 -9.34 10.42
CA ASN A 72 7.57 -10.33 10.53
C ASN A 72 8.96 -9.68 10.55
N MET A 73 9.21 -8.72 9.64
CA MET A 73 10.46 -7.96 9.59
C MET A 73 10.71 -7.20 10.88
N SER A 74 9.69 -6.52 11.42
CA SER A 74 9.81 -5.81 12.70
C SER A 74 10.20 -6.77 13.83
N GLN A 75 9.57 -7.96 13.89
CA GLN A 75 9.91 -8.96 14.91
C GLN A 75 11.34 -9.48 14.73
N TRP A 76 11.72 -9.86 13.51
CA TRP A 76 13.06 -10.39 13.24
C TRP A 76 14.17 -9.36 13.44
N GLN A 77 13.92 -8.08 13.21
CA GLN A 77 14.86 -7.02 13.56
C GLN A 77 15.07 -6.91 15.07
N VAL A 78 14.00 -7.04 15.87
CA VAL A 78 14.11 -7.07 17.34
C VAL A 78 14.89 -8.31 17.80
N ASP A 79 14.57 -9.48 17.25
CA ASP A 79 15.25 -10.74 17.58
C ASP A 79 16.74 -10.70 17.19
N LYS A 80 17.05 -10.15 16.01
CA LYS A 80 18.42 -9.97 15.53
C LYS A 80 19.19 -9.04 16.45
N LYS A 81 18.60 -7.91 16.85
CA LYS A 81 19.22 -6.97 17.80
C LYS A 81 19.50 -7.63 19.15
N ALA A 82 18.57 -8.45 19.67
CA ALA A 82 18.78 -9.20 20.90
C ALA A 82 19.92 -10.22 20.75
N CYS A 83 19.98 -10.92 19.62
CA CYS A 83 21.07 -11.84 19.28
C CYS A 83 22.43 -11.10 19.22
N ASP A 84 22.48 -9.95 18.55
CA ASP A 84 23.67 -9.11 18.41
C ASP A 84 24.16 -8.61 19.77
N VAL A 85 23.26 -8.19 20.66
CA VAL A 85 23.61 -7.80 22.05
C VAL A 85 24.27 -8.96 22.78
N ARG A 86 23.70 -10.17 22.70
CA ARG A 86 24.26 -11.35 23.35
C ARG A 86 25.61 -11.75 22.77
N LEU A 87 25.76 -11.66 21.44
CA LEU A 87 27.02 -11.92 20.73
C LEU A 87 28.11 -10.90 21.09
N ASN A 88 27.76 -9.70 21.54
CA ASN A 88 28.74 -8.71 21.98
C ASN A 88 29.24 -8.91 23.43
N GLU A 89 28.67 -9.86 24.18
CA GLU A 89 29.11 -10.13 25.55
C GLU A 89 30.43 -10.92 25.58
N SER A 90 31.46 -10.36 26.21
CA SER A 90 32.80 -11.00 26.30
C SER A 90 32.80 -12.33 27.07
N THR A 91 31.85 -12.50 28.00
CA THR A 91 31.65 -13.74 28.77
C THR A 91 31.26 -14.91 27.87
N LEU A 92 30.54 -14.66 26.77
CA LEU A 92 30.12 -15.68 25.82
C LEU A 92 31.33 -16.39 25.16
N TYR A 93 32.40 -15.65 24.90
CA TYR A 93 33.61 -16.18 24.27
C TYR A 93 34.56 -16.88 25.25
N SER A 94 34.42 -16.57 26.54
CA SER A 94 35.24 -17.12 27.61
C SER A 94 34.67 -18.44 28.16
N ALA A 95 33.46 -18.82 27.73
CA ALA A 95 32.82 -20.07 28.13
C ALA A 95 33.55 -21.30 27.57
N THR A 96 33.68 -22.35 28.39
CA THR A 96 34.26 -23.64 28.00
C THR A 96 33.36 -24.36 26.98
N ASP A 97 32.05 -24.23 27.12
CA ASP A 97 31.06 -24.71 26.17
C ASP A 97 30.71 -23.61 25.16
N LYS A 98 30.91 -23.88 23.87
CA LYS A 98 30.65 -22.94 22.76
C LYS A 98 29.32 -23.19 22.06
N THR A 99 28.47 -24.07 22.58
CA THR A 99 27.17 -24.42 21.98
C THR A 99 26.27 -23.19 21.83
N GLU A 100 26.20 -22.33 22.86
CA GLU A 100 25.41 -21.10 22.81
C GLU A 100 25.91 -20.15 21.72
N LEU A 101 27.23 -19.93 21.63
CA LEU A 101 27.84 -19.07 20.61
C LEU A 101 27.52 -19.56 19.19
N GLN A 102 27.65 -20.88 18.95
CA GLN A 102 27.33 -21.46 17.64
C GLN A 102 25.84 -21.29 17.29
N GLN A 103 24.95 -21.50 18.25
CA GLN A 103 23.52 -21.33 18.06
C GLN A 103 23.15 -19.87 17.76
N LEU A 104 23.75 -18.91 18.47
CA LEU A 104 23.54 -17.48 18.24
C LEU A 104 24.01 -17.06 16.84
N LEU A 105 25.21 -17.46 16.43
CA LEU A 105 25.73 -17.16 15.08
C LEU A 105 24.83 -17.74 13.98
N LYS A 106 24.37 -18.99 14.14
CA LYS A 106 23.42 -19.60 13.20
C LYS A 106 22.10 -18.83 13.15
N THR A 107 21.60 -18.41 14.31
CA THR A 107 20.34 -17.65 14.42
C THR A 107 20.49 -16.27 13.79
N GLN A 108 21.62 -15.57 14.00
CA GLN A 108 21.91 -14.27 13.39
C GLN A 108 21.95 -14.36 11.85
N ALA A 109 22.58 -15.41 11.30
CA ALA A 109 22.65 -15.65 9.87
C ALA A 109 21.26 -15.96 9.27
N ASP A 110 20.49 -16.82 9.93
CA ASP A 110 19.11 -17.15 9.52
C ASP A 110 18.18 -15.93 9.55
N LEU A 111 18.23 -15.13 10.62
CA LEU A 111 17.46 -13.88 10.72
C LEU A 111 17.85 -12.87 9.65
N SER A 112 19.13 -12.75 9.33
CA SER A 112 19.59 -11.85 8.27
C SER A 112 19.09 -12.29 6.90
N SER A 113 19.18 -13.58 6.58
CA SER A 113 18.64 -14.13 5.33
C SER A 113 17.12 -13.97 5.22
N LYS A 114 16.38 -14.18 6.33
CA LYS A 114 14.94 -13.96 6.37
C LYS A 114 14.55 -12.51 6.14
N LEU A 115 15.29 -11.57 6.72
CA LEU A 115 15.07 -10.13 6.51
C LEU A 115 15.30 -9.75 5.05
N GLU A 116 16.42 -10.17 4.44
CA GLU A 116 16.71 -9.89 3.03
C GLU A 116 15.64 -10.47 2.07
N ALA A 117 15.21 -11.71 2.32
CA ALA A 117 14.14 -12.34 1.53
C ALA A 117 12.80 -11.60 1.70
N ALA A 118 12.48 -11.17 2.92
CA ALA A 118 11.28 -10.40 3.21
C ALA A 118 11.30 -9.00 2.58
N GLU A 119 12.44 -8.31 2.60
CA GLU A 119 12.63 -7.01 1.94
C GLU A 119 12.41 -7.12 0.43
N THR A 120 13.01 -8.15 -0.18
CA THR A 120 12.83 -8.43 -1.62
C THR A 120 11.35 -8.66 -1.92
N ARG A 121 10.68 -9.52 -1.15
CA ARG A 121 9.26 -9.80 -1.32
C ARG A 121 8.38 -8.58 -1.08
N TRP A 122 8.72 -7.75 -0.10
CA TRP A 122 8.01 -6.52 0.21
C TRP A 122 8.04 -5.55 -0.98
N LEU A 123 9.21 -5.39 -1.63
CA LEU A 123 9.36 -4.59 -2.84
C LEU A 123 8.54 -5.15 -4.01
N GLU A 124 8.59 -6.46 -4.25
CA GLU A 124 7.79 -7.12 -5.30
C GLU A 124 6.29 -6.92 -5.12
N LEU A 125 5.80 -6.95 -3.87
CA LEU A 125 4.38 -6.75 -3.57
C LEU A 125 3.95 -5.30 -3.80
N HIS A 126 4.83 -4.33 -3.49
CA HIS A 126 4.59 -2.92 -3.80
C HIS A 126 4.55 -2.69 -5.30
N GLU A 127 5.47 -3.28 -6.07
CA GLU A 127 5.44 -3.22 -7.54
C GLU A 127 4.13 -3.81 -8.10
N GLN A 128 3.68 -4.96 -7.59
CA GLN A 128 2.39 -5.55 -7.97
C GLN A 128 1.20 -4.65 -7.59
N LEU A 129 1.26 -3.97 -6.45
CA LEU A 129 0.23 -3.02 -6.03
C LEU A 129 0.20 -1.77 -6.89
N GLU A 130 1.35 -1.27 -7.33
CA GLU A 130 1.46 -0.13 -8.26
C GLU A 130 0.96 -0.49 -9.66
N ALA A 131 1.21 -1.72 -10.12
CA ALA A 131 0.71 -2.23 -11.39
C ALA A 131 -0.82 -2.35 -11.46
N ILE A 132 -1.51 -2.40 -10.30
CA ILE A 132 -2.97 -2.39 -10.25
C ILE A 132 -3.46 -0.93 -10.17
N PRO A 133 -4.24 -0.45 -11.16
CA PRO A 133 -4.77 0.92 -11.15
C PRO A 133 -5.42 1.28 -9.82
N ALA A 134 -5.14 2.50 -9.35
CA ALA A 134 -5.74 3.02 -8.13
C ALA A 134 -7.27 2.95 -8.23
N ILE A 135 -7.89 2.71 -7.08
CA ILE A 135 -9.35 2.76 -6.99
C ILE A 135 -9.71 4.21 -6.74
N ASP A 136 -10.00 4.96 -7.81
CA ASP A 136 -10.69 6.24 -7.72
C ASP A 136 -12.11 6.09 -7.11
#